data_AF-A0A1I0L3F1-F1
#
_entry.id   AF-A0A1I0L3F1-F1
#
_cell.length_a   1.000
_cell.length_b   1.000
_cell.length_c   1.000
_cell.angle_alpha   90.00
_cell.angle_beta   90.00
_cell.angle_gamma   90.00
#
_symmetry.space_group_name_H-M   'P 1'
#
loop_
_entity.id
_entity.type
_entity.pdbx_description
1 polymer ?
#
loop_
_entity_poly.entity_id
_entity_poly.type
_entity_poly.pdbx_seq_one_letter_code
_entity_poly.pdbx_strand_id
1 'polypeptide(L)'
;MPEKTMTAVRAHRVGGPEVLVPEEVPVPEPGPGDVLVRVHAAGLNPPDWYARSAYGIIPEDLRPKRTLPFTPGTDMSGVVAALGPGVTEWQVGDEVFGLLRFPEGGGNAYAEYTTSPASHLARKPAALDHVEAAGVPMAGLTAYQFLFDLVRLEPGRTVLVNGAAGGVGHFLVQLAKTKDARVIGVASGRHERFLRDLGVDEFVDYTATAAEDVVRGVDHLFDTVGGPHGHRFLTVIRRGGTLSPIFLGEYHPDRAAELGITFVFGQVRSDGAQLAELARLADAGRLRVGVDSVFPLADAAKAHERAEQGHIQGKIVLRVA
;
A
#
# COMPACT_ATOMS: atom_id res chain seq x y z
N MET A 1 -6.87 32.39 -8.76
CA MET A 1 -7.82 31.35 -9.22
C MET A 1 -7.00 30.11 -9.44
N PRO A 2 -7.48 28.91 -9.09
CA PRO A 2 -6.79 27.68 -9.49
C PRO A 2 -6.59 27.70 -11.01
N GLU A 3 -5.48 27.12 -11.47
CA GLU A 3 -5.23 26.94 -12.90
C GLU A 3 -6.43 26.23 -13.54
N LYS A 4 -6.78 26.62 -14.77
CA LYS A 4 -7.90 25.98 -15.48
C LYS A 4 -7.55 24.58 -15.94
N THR A 5 -6.26 24.32 -16.11
CA THR A 5 -5.69 23.04 -16.53
C THR A 5 -4.57 22.63 -15.58
N MET A 6 -4.24 21.35 -15.60
CA MET A 6 -3.16 20.74 -14.86
C MET A 6 -2.54 19.63 -15.70
N THR A 7 -1.30 19.28 -15.39
CA THR A 7 -0.69 18.05 -15.89
C THR A 7 -1.24 16.83 -15.11
N ALA A 8 -1.66 15.82 -15.86
CA ALA A 8 -2.03 14.50 -15.35
C ALA A 8 -1.46 13.40 -16.25
N VAL A 9 -1.04 12.28 -15.65
CA VAL A 9 -0.64 11.08 -16.41
C VAL A 9 -1.89 10.31 -16.80
N ARG A 10 -2.09 10.12 -18.11
CA ARG A 10 -3.27 9.44 -18.65
C ARG A 10 -2.90 8.24 -19.50
N ALA A 11 -3.80 7.26 -19.47
CA ALA A 11 -3.77 6.10 -20.34
C ALA A 11 -5.04 6.06 -21.20
N HIS A 12 -4.85 6.17 -22.52
CA HIS A 12 -5.91 6.12 -23.53
C HIS A 12 -6.23 4.70 -24.01
N ARG A 13 -5.37 3.76 -23.66
CA ARG A 13 -5.51 2.33 -23.94
C ARG A 13 -4.85 1.52 -22.83
N VAL A 14 -5.22 0.25 -22.75
CA VAL A 14 -4.51 -0.74 -21.91
C VAL A 14 -3.21 -1.16 -22.61
N GLY A 15 -2.17 -1.50 -21.86
CA GLY A 15 -0.88 -1.89 -22.43
C GLY A 15 0.25 -1.95 -21.40
N GLY A 16 1.50 -1.90 -21.87
CA GLY A 16 2.69 -1.80 -21.04
C GLY A 16 2.85 -0.40 -20.42
N PRO A 17 3.91 -0.14 -19.63
CA PRO A 17 4.15 1.18 -19.02
C PRO A 17 4.13 2.36 -20.02
N GLU A 18 4.46 2.13 -21.29
CA GLU A 18 4.49 3.13 -22.36
C GLU A 18 3.14 3.80 -22.66
N VAL A 19 2.03 3.26 -22.15
CA VAL A 19 0.70 3.88 -22.33
C VAL A 19 0.45 5.04 -21.36
N LEU A 20 1.31 5.24 -20.36
CA LEU A 20 1.23 6.30 -19.37
C LEU A 20 1.87 7.57 -19.93
N VAL A 21 1.05 8.54 -20.32
CA VAL A 21 1.51 9.77 -20.98
C VAL A 21 1.04 10.99 -20.18
N PRO A 22 1.95 11.92 -19.82
CA PRO A 22 1.56 13.21 -19.24
C PRO A 22 0.82 14.07 -20.25
N GLU A 23 -0.30 14.67 -19.85
CA GLU A 23 -1.07 15.59 -20.66
C GLU A 23 -1.76 16.68 -19.82
N GLU A 24 -2.06 17.80 -20.48
CA GLU A 24 -2.86 18.89 -19.90
C GLU A 24 -4.35 18.51 -19.90
N VAL A 25 -4.97 18.54 -18.72
CA VAL A 25 -6.40 18.30 -18.52
C VAL A 25 -7.02 19.36 -17.60
N PRO A 26 -8.35 19.55 -17.60
CA PRO A 26 -8.98 20.45 -16.65
C PRO A 26 -8.73 20.05 -15.19
N VAL A 27 -8.54 21.04 -14.32
CA VAL A 27 -8.52 20.80 -12.86
C VAL A 27 -9.92 20.33 -12.42
N PRO A 28 -10.04 19.23 -11.66
CA PRO A 28 -11.35 18.74 -11.22
C PRO A 28 -11.95 19.66 -10.16
N GLU A 29 -13.28 19.79 -10.16
CA GLU A 29 -14.01 20.51 -9.11
C GLU A 29 -14.40 19.54 -7.98
N PRO A 30 -14.19 19.90 -6.69
CA PRO A 30 -14.62 19.06 -5.59
C PRO A 30 -16.15 19.08 -5.45
N GLY A 31 -16.76 17.89 -5.47
CA GLY A 31 -18.19 17.72 -5.22
C GLY A 31 -18.56 17.88 -3.75
N PRO A 32 -19.86 17.75 -3.39
CA PRO A 32 -20.29 17.75 -1.99
C PRO A 32 -19.55 16.68 -1.16
N GLY A 33 -19.01 17.08 -0.01
CA GLY A 33 -18.23 16.21 0.87
C GLY A 33 -16.80 15.90 0.40
N ASP A 34 -16.40 16.40 -0.77
CA ASP A 34 -15.03 16.25 -1.28
C ASP A 34 -14.19 17.51 -1.02
N VAL A 35 -12.87 17.34 -1.02
CA VAL A 35 -11.90 18.44 -1.12
C VAL A 35 -11.09 18.31 -2.41
N LEU A 36 -10.59 19.43 -2.90
CA LEU A 36 -9.56 19.47 -3.92
C LEU A 36 -8.21 19.53 -3.23
N VAL A 37 -7.30 18.65 -3.62
CA VAL A 37 -5.95 18.59 -3.06
C VAL A 37 -4.95 18.86 -4.17
N ARG A 38 -4.04 19.81 -3.95
CA ARG A 38 -2.83 19.98 -4.76
C ARG A 38 -1.84 18.89 -4.35
N VAL A 39 -1.61 17.93 -5.22
CA VAL A 39 -0.77 16.77 -4.97
C VAL A 39 0.70 17.19 -5.00
N HIS A 40 1.47 16.80 -4.00
CA HIS A 40 2.93 16.97 -3.98
C HIS A 40 3.64 15.67 -4.31
N ALA A 41 3.08 14.54 -3.86
CA ALA A 41 3.58 13.22 -4.21
C ALA A 41 2.45 12.17 -4.27
N ALA A 42 2.65 11.13 -5.07
CA ALA A 42 1.73 10.01 -5.23
C ALA A 42 2.44 8.67 -5.07
N GLY A 43 1.86 7.76 -4.29
CA GLY A 43 2.40 6.42 -4.11
C GLY A 43 2.02 5.49 -5.27
N LEU A 44 2.97 4.66 -5.72
CA LEU A 44 2.69 3.59 -6.67
C LEU A 44 2.29 2.31 -5.93
N ASN A 45 1.18 1.72 -6.36
CA ASN A 45 0.67 0.47 -5.82
C ASN A 45 0.35 -0.57 -6.92
N PRO A 46 0.33 -1.88 -6.60
CA PRO A 46 -0.01 -2.91 -7.58
C PRO A 46 -1.35 -2.71 -8.32
N PRO A 47 -2.44 -2.22 -7.67
CA PRO A 47 -3.67 -1.87 -8.39
C PRO A 47 -3.48 -0.86 -9.52
N ASP A 48 -2.50 0.03 -9.46
CA ASP A 48 -2.19 1.00 -10.53
C ASP A 48 -1.59 0.29 -11.76
N TRP A 49 -0.76 -0.73 -11.54
CA TRP A 49 -0.32 -1.63 -12.62
C TRP A 49 -1.52 -2.37 -13.17
N TYR A 50 -2.28 -3.08 -12.32
CA TYR A 50 -3.38 -3.95 -12.78
C TYR A 50 -4.33 -3.16 -13.63
N ALA A 51 -4.51 -1.91 -13.21
CA ALA A 51 -5.34 -0.99 -13.88
C ALA A 51 -4.96 -0.76 -15.36
N ARG A 52 -3.65 -0.61 -15.60
CA ARG A 52 -3.05 -0.42 -16.92
C ARG A 52 -3.11 -1.67 -17.79
N SER A 53 -3.04 -2.86 -17.20
CA SER A 53 -3.07 -4.15 -17.91
C SER A 53 -4.45 -4.83 -17.91
N ALA A 54 -5.54 -4.05 -17.88
CA ALA A 54 -6.92 -4.53 -17.92
C ALA A 54 -7.27 -5.55 -16.81
N TYR A 55 -6.62 -5.44 -15.65
CA TYR A 55 -6.74 -6.35 -14.53
C TYR A 55 -6.46 -7.82 -14.90
N GLY A 56 -5.53 -8.06 -15.82
CA GLY A 56 -5.28 -9.39 -16.39
C GLY A 56 -4.98 -10.49 -15.37
N ILE A 57 -4.44 -10.13 -14.20
CA ILE A 57 -4.15 -11.07 -13.11
C ILE A 57 -5.38 -11.43 -12.25
N ILE A 58 -6.47 -10.68 -12.37
CA ILE A 58 -7.73 -10.89 -11.66
C ILE A 58 -8.63 -11.78 -12.56
N PRO A 59 -9.32 -12.79 -12.00
CA PRO A 59 -10.33 -13.57 -12.73
C PRO A 59 -11.32 -12.66 -13.46
N GLU A 60 -11.67 -13.01 -14.70
CA GLU A 60 -12.41 -12.14 -15.62
C GLU A 60 -13.74 -11.63 -15.06
N ASP A 61 -14.48 -12.49 -14.36
CA ASP A 61 -15.75 -12.23 -13.70
C ASP A 61 -15.63 -11.26 -12.51
N LEU A 62 -14.44 -11.09 -11.97
CA LEU A 62 -14.13 -10.20 -10.84
C LEU A 62 -13.44 -8.91 -11.26
N ARG A 63 -13.16 -8.71 -12.56
CA ARG A 63 -12.44 -7.52 -13.04
C ARG A 63 -13.29 -6.26 -12.90
N PRO A 64 -12.77 -5.19 -12.28
CA PRO A 64 -13.44 -3.90 -12.25
C PRO A 64 -13.65 -3.33 -13.66
N LYS A 65 -14.78 -2.66 -13.88
CA LYS A 65 -15.01 -1.90 -15.11
C LYS A 65 -14.10 -0.66 -15.16
N ARG A 66 -13.46 -0.42 -16.31
CA ARG A 66 -12.60 0.74 -16.57
C ARG A 66 -13.16 1.53 -17.74
N THR A 67 -13.24 2.84 -17.58
CA THR A 67 -13.45 3.79 -18.69
C THR A 67 -12.12 4.41 -19.11
N LEU A 68 -11.89 4.50 -20.42
CA LEU A 68 -10.72 5.17 -21.00
C LEU A 68 -11.14 6.56 -21.53
N PRO A 69 -10.25 7.57 -21.47
CA PRO A 69 -8.90 7.53 -20.89
C PRO A 69 -8.97 7.68 -19.36
N PHE A 70 -8.05 7.04 -18.63
CA PHE A 70 -8.02 7.11 -17.15
C PHE A 70 -6.69 7.68 -16.62
N THR A 71 -6.74 8.22 -15.41
CA THR A 71 -5.57 8.64 -14.62
C THR A 71 -5.32 7.63 -13.50
N PRO A 72 -4.14 6.99 -13.39
CA PRO A 72 -3.84 6.07 -12.29
C PRO A 72 -3.62 6.77 -10.94
N GLY A 73 -3.43 5.97 -9.89
CA GLY A 73 -3.01 6.44 -8.57
C GLY A 73 -4.14 6.55 -7.57
N THR A 74 -3.89 6.04 -6.37
CA THR A 74 -4.83 6.07 -5.23
C THR A 74 -4.18 6.55 -3.94
N ASP A 75 -2.85 6.49 -3.82
CA ASP A 75 -2.12 7.07 -2.69
C ASP A 75 -1.61 8.46 -3.04
N MET A 76 -1.80 9.41 -2.13
CA MET A 76 -1.24 10.75 -2.29
C MET A 76 -0.88 11.43 -0.98
N SER A 77 0.00 12.43 -1.07
CA SER A 77 0.17 13.47 -0.07
C SER A 77 0.28 14.83 -0.75
N GLY A 78 -0.28 15.87 -0.11
CA GLY A 78 -0.33 17.21 -0.66
C GLY A 78 -1.03 18.20 0.25
N VAL A 79 -1.60 19.25 -0.34
CA VAL A 79 -2.19 20.38 0.40
C VAL A 79 -3.60 20.66 -0.09
N VAL A 80 -4.55 20.84 0.83
CA VAL A 80 -5.93 21.21 0.50
C VAL A 80 -5.95 22.54 -0.25
N ALA A 81 -6.49 22.55 -1.46
CA ALA A 81 -6.55 23.68 -2.37
C ALA A 81 -7.94 24.31 -2.45
N ALA A 82 -9.00 23.52 -2.30
CA ALA A 82 -10.39 24.00 -2.23
C ALA A 82 -11.27 22.99 -1.47
N LEU A 83 -12.41 23.46 -0.99
CA LEU A 83 -13.40 22.66 -0.27
C LEU A 83 -14.67 22.55 -1.11
N GLY A 84 -15.22 21.35 -1.21
CA GLY A 84 -16.55 21.13 -1.74
C GLY A 84 -17.65 21.47 -0.72
N PRO A 85 -18.91 21.56 -1.16
CA PRO A 85 -20.03 21.85 -0.26
C PRO A 85 -20.13 20.87 0.92
N GLY A 86 -20.33 21.39 2.13
CA GLY A 86 -20.58 20.59 3.33
C GLY A 86 -19.32 20.06 4.04
N VAL A 87 -18.12 20.28 3.51
CA VAL A 87 -16.87 19.97 4.22
C VAL A 87 -16.61 21.01 5.30
N THR A 88 -16.33 20.57 6.52
CA THR A 88 -16.14 21.45 7.70
C THR A 88 -14.91 21.11 8.53
N GLU A 89 -14.36 19.91 8.36
CA GLU A 89 -13.23 19.35 9.09
C GLU A 89 -11.86 19.77 8.51
N TRP A 90 -11.85 20.39 7.33
CA TRP A 90 -10.66 20.81 6.59
C TRP A 90 -10.68 22.30 6.25
N GLN A 91 -9.49 22.87 6.10
CA GLN A 91 -9.28 24.23 5.59
C GLN A 91 -8.25 24.22 4.45
N VAL A 92 -8.35 25.19 3.55
CA VAL A 92 -7.33 25.42 2.51
C VAL A 92 -5.98 25.67 3.18
N GLY A 93 -4.94 25.00 2.67
CA GLY A 93 -3.59 25.06 3.23
C GLY A 93 -3.24 23.91 4.19
N ASP A 94 -4.20 23.08 4.61
CA ASP A 94 -3.91 21.89 5.42
C ASP A 94 -3.07 20.88 4.61
N GLU A 95 -1.97 20.40 5.19
CA GLU A 95 -1.18 19.30 4.65
C GLU A 95 -1.85 17.96 4.97
N VAL A 96 -2.12 17.17 3.94
CA VAL A 96 -2.89 15.94 4.02
C VAL A 96 -2.22 14.78 3.28
N PHE A 97 -2.62 13.57 3.63
CA PHE A 97 -2.29 12.34 2.90
C PHE A 97 -3.47 11.37 2.97
N GLY A 98 -3.60 10.49 1.97
CA GLY A 98 -4.80 9.67 1.83
C GLY A 98 -4.69 8.52 0.84
N LEU A 99 -5.48 7.48 1.10
CA LEU A 99 -5.85 6.45 0.13
C LEU A 99 -7.22 6.84 -0.42
N LEU A 100 -7.32 7.12 -1.71
CA LEU A 100 -8.47 7.80 -2.28
C LEU A 100 -9.40 6.84 -3.02
N ARG A 101 -10.67 6.78 -2.59
CA ARG A 101 -11.79 6.08 -3.26
C ARG A 101 -11.46 4.63 -3.56
N PHE A 102 -10.71 3.99 -2.69
CA PHE A 102 -10.36 2.59 -2.82
C PHE A 102 -11.22 1.76 -1.85
N PRO A 103 -11.83 0.64 -2.31
CA PRO A 103 -11.57 -0.08 -3.58
C PRO A 103 -12.39 0.35 -4.81
N GLU A 104 -13.28 1.33 -4.70
CA GLU A 104 -14.27 1.66 -5.75
C GLU A 104 -13.66 2.24 -7.04
N GLY A 105 -12.50 2.90 -6.94
CA GLY A 105 -11.79 3.58 -8.02
C GLY A 105 -12.03 5.09 -8.08
N GLY A 106 -11.25 5.77 -8.92
CA GLY A 106 -11.36 7.22 -9.15
C GLY A 106 -10.48 8.09 -8.27
N GLY A 107 -9.41 7.54 -7.67
CA GLY A 107 -8.45 8.31 -6.89
C GLY A 107 -7.61 9.29 -7.72
N ASN A 108 -7.28 8.93 -8.97
CA ASN A 108 -6.62 9.78 -9.97
C ASN A 108 -5.39 10.56 -9.47
N ALA A 109 -4.60 9.97 -8.56
CA ALA A 109 -3.53 10.68 -7.86
C ALA A 109 -2.29 11.00 -8.72
N TYR A 110 -2.16 10.43 -9.93
CA TYR A 110 -1.07 10.76 -10.84
C TYR A 110 -1.39 12.06 -11.61
N ALA A 111 -1.60 13.13 -10.88
CA ALA A 111 -1.96 14.46 -11.40
C ALA A 111 -1.54 15.54 -10.39
N GLU A 112 -1.41 16.79 -10.84
CA GLU A 112 -1.11 17.92 -9.95
C GLU A 112 -2.25 18.25 -8.97
N TYR A 113 -3.49 17.92 -9.34
CA TYR A 113 -4.64 18.02 -8.45
C TYR A 113 -5.52 16.78 -8.54
N THR A 114 -6.13 16.42 -7.42
CA THR A 114 -7.18 15.39 -7.38
C THR A 114 -8.25 15.74 -6.35
N THR A 115 -9.44 15.14 -6.47
CA THR A 115 -10.50 15.26 -5.48
C THR A 115 -10.55 14.04 -4.58
N SER A 116 -10.89 14.26 -3.32
CA SER A 116 -11.04 13.20 -2.33
C SER A 116 -12.24 13.45 -1.45
N PRO A 117 -13.02 12.41 -1.08
CA PRO A 117 -13.88 12.48 0.09
C PRO A 117 -13.07 12.93 1.30
N ALA A 118 -13.60 13.87 2.06
CA ALA A 118 -12.92 14.45 3.22
C ALA A 118 -12.54 13.39 4.27
N SER A 119 -13.35 12.33 4.39
CA SER A 119 -13.16 11.21 5.31
C SER A 119 -12.03 10.24 4.91
N HIS A 120 -11.49 10.33 3.70
CA HIS A 120 -10.37 9.51 3.25
C HIS A 120 -9.00 10.10 3.61
N LEU A 121 -8.99 11.34 4.11
CA LEU A 121 -7.78 12.10 4.39
C LEU A 121 -7.45 12.07 5.88
N ALA A 122 -6.16 12.17 6.16
CA ALA A 122 -5.62 12.50 7.47
C ALA A 122 -4.61 13.65 7.33
N ARG A 123 -4.34 14.34 8.44
CA ARG A 123 -3.26 15.33 8.50
C ARG A 123 -1.93 14.62 8.24
N LYS A 124 -1.09 15.18 7.37
CA LYS A 124 0.25 14.66 7.13
C LYS A 124 1.04 14.69 8.45
N PRO A 125 1.71 13.61 8.86
CA PRO A 125 2.60 13.65 10.01
C PRO A 125 3.70 14.70 9.79
N ALA A 126 4.08 15.41 10.85
CA ALA A 126 5.13 16.42 10.80
C ALA A 126 6.52 15.79 10.57
N ALA A 127 6.71 14.55 11.04
CA ALA A 127 7.96 13.81 10.91
C ALA A 127 8.27 13.32 9.49
N LEU A 128 7.29 13.29 8.59
CA LEU A 128 7.47 12.81 7.21
C LEU A 128 7.37 13.95 6.21
N ASP A 129 8.20 13.92 5.17
CA ASP A 129 7.96 14.77 4.00
C ASP A 129 6.79 14.24 3.14
N HIS A 130 6.40 14.97 2.09
CA HIS A 130 5.31 14.54 1.21
C HIS A 130 5.62 13.23 0.45
N VAL A 131 6.88 12.96 0.12
CA VAL A 131 7.28 11.74 -0.60
C VAL A 131 7.10 10.52 0.31
N GLU A 132 7.60 10.60 1.53
CA GLU A 132 7.43 9.57 2.54
C GLU A 132 5.96 9.38 2.89
N ALA A 133 5.23 10.48 3.14
CA ALA A 133 3.81 10.43 3.48
C ALA A 133 2.96 9.81 2.36
N ALA A 134 3.26 10.08 1.08
CA ALA A 134 2.57 9.46 -0.05
C ALA A 134 2.85 7.95 -0.18
N GLY A 135 3.92 7.44 0.42
CA GLY A 135 4.23 6.01 0.48
C GLY A 135 3.42 5.22 1.51
N VAL A 136 2.75 5.91 2.44
CA VAL A 136 2.02 5.28 3.55
C VAL A 136 0.64 4.72 3.18
N PRO A 137 -0.25 5.40 2.44
CA PRO A 137 -1.68 5.17 2.64
C PRO A 137 -2.17 3.75 2.36
N MET A 138 -1.98 3.20 1.15
CA MET A 138 -2.43 1.85 0.85
C MET A 138 -1.68 0.80 1.68
N ALA A 139 -0.36 0.89 1.73
CA ALA A 139 0.47 -0.13 2.34
C ALA A 139 0.32 -0.16 3.86
N GLY A 140 0.30 1.02 4.49
CA GLY A 140 0.07 1.22 5.90
C GLY A 140 -1.34 0.82 6.32
N LEU A 141 -2.39 1.24 5.59
CA LEU A 141 -3.76 0.81 5.87
C LEU A 141 -3.94 -0.70 5.71
N THR A 142 -3.31 -1.30 4.69
CA THR A 142 -3.33 -2.76 4.51
C THR A 142 -2.74 -3.44 5.74
N ALA A 143 -1.55 -3.03 6.17
CA ALA A 143 -0.92 -3.60 7.36
C ALA A 143 -1.77 -3.39 8.63
N TYR A 144 -2.30 -2.17 8.82
CA TYR A 144 -3.12 -1.80 9.97
C TYR A 144 -4.40 -2.64 10.05
N GLN A 145 -5.18 -2.69 8.97
CA GLN A 145 -6.46 -3.39 8.93
C GLN A 145 -6.27 -4.90 9.09
N PHE A 146 -5.25 -5.48 8.46
CA PHE A 146 -4.95 -6.90 8.65
C PHE A 146 -4.57 -7.23 10.09
N LEU A 147 -3.67 -6.45 10.70
CA LEU A 147 -3.21 -6.71 12.06
C LEU A 147 -4.29 -6.45 13.10
N PHE A 148 -5.01 -5.34 13.00
CA PHE A 148 -5.87 -4.86 14.10
C PHE A 148 -7.35 -5.14 13.90
N ASP A 149 -7.85 -5.16 12.66
CA ASP A 149 -9.28 -5.35 12.42
C ASP A 149 -9.60 -6.82 12.12
N LEU A 150 -8.81 -7.44 11.24
CA LEU A 150 -9.06 -8.78 10.72
C LEU A 150 -8.47 -9.88 11.60
N VAL A 151 -7.15 -9.86 11.84
CA VAL A 151 -6.46 -10.83 12.70
C VAL A 151 -6.65 -10.50 14.18
N ARG A 152 -6.79 -9.21 14.52
CA ARG A 152 -6.87 -8.71 15.90
C ARG A 152 -5.70 -9.21 16.75
N LEU A 153 -4.49 -8.93 16.26
CA LEU A 153 -3.23 -9.39 16.83
C LEU A 153 -3.16 -9.15 18.33
N GLU A 154 -3.03 -10.24 19.08
CA GLU A 154 -2.84 -10.23 20.53
C GLU A 154 -1.37 -10.05 20.90
N PRO A 155 -1.09 -9.48 22.09
CA PRO A 155 0.29 -9.35 22.55
C PRO A 155 1.04 -10.68 22.70
N GLY A 156 2.34 -10.66 22.40
CA GLY A 156 3.24 -11.81 22.58
C GLY A 156 3.12 -12.92 21.52
N ARG A 157 2.29 -12.74 20.49
CA ARG A 157 2.17 -13.68 19.36
C ARG A 157 3.41 -13.66 18.48
N THR A 158 3.70 -14.79 17.83
CA THR A 158 4.77 -14.90 16.82
C THR A 158 4.20 -14.68 15.42
N VAL A 159 4.71 -13.66 14.74
CA VAL A 159 4.29 -13.24 13.41
C VAL A 159 5.40 -13.51 12.41
N LEU A 160 5.09 -14.19 11.31
CA LEU A 160 5.96 -14.24 10.13
C LEU A 160 5.45 -13.29 9.06
N VAL A 161 6.34 -12.47 8.51
CA VAL A 161 6.06 -11.61 7.36
C VAL A 161 6.91 -12.07 6.18
N ASN A 162 6.27 -12.70 5.20
CA ASN A 162 6.92 -13.04 3.94
C ASN A 162 6.92 -11.83 3.01
N GLY A 163 8.10 -11.46 2.47
CA GLY A 163 8.27 -10.20 1.73
C GLY A 163 8.42 -8.99 2.65
N ALA A 164 9.01 -9.18 3.83
CA ALA A 164 9.07 -8.18 4.90
C ALA A 164 9.69 -6.83 4.50
N ALA A 165 10.60 -6.80 3.53
CA ALA A 165 11.23 -5.55 3.08
C ALA A 165 10.39 -4.77 2.07
N GLY A 166 9.31 -5.36 1.54
CA GLY A 166 8.50 -4.76 0.48
C GLY A 166 7.50 -3.71 0.98
N GLY A 167 6.66 -3.23 0.06
CA GLY A 167 5.72 -2.13 0.30
C GLY A 167 4.86 -2.30 1.54
N VAL A 168 4.12 -3.42 1.67
CA VAL A 168 3.28 -3.69 2.85
C VAL A 168 4.10 -4.30 4.00
N GLY A 169 5.05 -5.18 3.67
CA GLY A 169 5.80 -5.96 4.66
C GLY A 169 6.48 -5.11 5.72
N HIS A 170 7.10 -3.99 5.33
CA HIS A 170 7.86 -3.18 6.28
C HIS A 170 6.95 -2.42 7.28
N PHE A 171 5.70 -2.15 6.90
CA PHE A 171 4.68 -1.64 7.82
C PHE A 171 4.17 -2.76 8.75
N LEU A 172 3.91 -3.96 8.23
CA LEU A 172 3.49 -5.12 9.04
C LEU A 172 4.48 -5.42 10.17
N VAL A 173 5.78 -5.39 9.88
CA VAL A 173 6.84 -5.59 10.88
C VAL A 173 6.67 -4.60 12.03
N GLN A 174 6.69 -3.30 11.73
CA GLN A 174 6.67 -2.25 12.75
C GLN A 174 5.36 -2.23 13.54
N LEU A 175 4.22 -2.40 12.86
CA LEU A 175 2.91 -2.42 13.50
C LEU A 175 2.73 -3.65 14.39
N ALA A 176 3.23 -4.83 13.99
CA ALA A 176 3.22 -6.01 14.86
C ALA A 176 4.07 -5.77 16.13
N LYS A 177 5.24 -5.11 16.01
CA LYS A 177 6.05 -4.74 17.18
C LYS A 177 5.33 -3.80 18.13
N THR A 178 4.37 -2.99 17.68
CA THR A 178 3.56 -2.16 18.58
C THR A 178 2.64 -2.95 19.51
N LYS A 179 2.47 -4.25 19.25
CA LYS A 179 1.74 -5.21 20.09
C LYS A 179 2.68 -6.20 20.78
N ASP A 180 3.97 -5.87 20.94
CA ASP A 180 4.94 -6.76 21.59
C ASP A 180 5.03 -8.16 20.95
N ALA A 181 4.71 -8.27 19.65
CA ALA A 181 4.84 -9.51 18.91
C ALA A 181 6.32 -9.86 18.67
N ARG A 182 6.62 -11.16 18.60
CA ARG A 182 7.87 -11.66 18.02
C ARG A 182 7.71 -11.68 16.51
N VAL A 183 8.56 -10.97 15.78
CA VAL A 183 8.48 -10.82 14.33
C VAL A 183 9.63 -11.53 13.63
N ILE A 184 9.28 -12.44 12.73
CA ILE A 184 10.18 -13.13 11.80
C ILE A 184 9.99 -12.49 10.43
N GLY A 185 11.02 -11.82 9.92
CA GLY A 185 11.01 -11.20 8.60
C GLY A 185 11.71 -12.06 7.55
N VAL A 186 11.02 -12.39 6.46
CA VAL A 186 11.61 -13.09 5.31
C VAL A 186 11.82 -12.10 4.17
N ALA A 187 13.08 -11.93 3.73
CA ALA A 187 13.45 -11.15 2.55
C ALA A 187 14.82 -11.63 2.03
N SER A 188 15.35 -11.03 0.96
CA SER A 188 16.72 -11.33 0.52
C SER A 188 17.75 -10.65 1.42
N GLY A 189 18.94 -11.24 1.56
CA GLY A 189 19.98 -10.81 2.51
C GLY A 189 20.37 -9.34 2.44
N ARG A 190 20.27 -8.70 1.27
CA ARG A 190 20.54 -7.26 1.11
C ARG A 190 19.62 -6.35 1.96
N HIS A 191 18.47 -6.85 2.40
CA HIS A 191 17.51 -6.10 3.22
C HIS A 191 17.65 -6.38 4.72
N GLU A 192 18.60 -7.21 5.15
CA GLU A 192 18.73 -7.59 6.56
C GLU A 192 18.88 -6.37 7.47
N ARG A 193 19.85 -5.48 7.17
CA ARG A 193 20.09 -4.29 7.98
C ARG A 193 18.83 -3.43 8.12
N PHE A 194 18.13 -3.19 7.00
CA PHE A 194 16.90 -2.42 6.98
C PHE A 194 15.85 -3.03 7.92
N LEU A 195 15.62 -4.35 7.82
CA LEU A 195 14.62 -5.03 8.65
C LEU A 195 15.01 -5.11 10.13
N ARG A 196 16.30 -5.30 10.43
CA ARG A 196 16.82 -5.24 11.81
C ARG A 196 16.60 -3.87 12.42
N ASP A 197 16.87 -2.80 11.66
CA ASP A 197 16.59 -1.44 12.09
C ASP A 197 15.10 -1.26 12.38
N LEU A 198 14.20 -1.85 11.57
CA LEU A 198 12.74 -1.82 11.79
C LEU A 198 12.24 -2.70 12.95
N GLY A 199 13.09 -3.54 13.53
CA GLY A 199 12.79 -4.30 14.74
C GLY A 199 12.37 -5.75 14.52
N VAL A 200 12.76 -6.40 13.41
CA VAL A 200 12.62 -7.86 13.29
C VAL A 200 13.48 -8.57 14.35
N ASP A 201 12.88 -9.51 15.07
CA ASP A 201 13.58 -10.32 16.07
C ASP A 201 14.42 -11.41 15.39
N GLU A 202 13.87 -11.97 14.30
CA GLU A 202 14.51 -13.00 13.47
C GLU A 202 14.44 -12.61 12.00
N PHE A 203 15.55 -12.78 11.29
CA PHE A 203 15.65 -12.51 9.86
C PHE A 203 15.98 -13.81 9.13
N VAL A 204 15.24 -14.10 8.05
CA VAL A 204 15.45 -15.26 7.20
C VAL A 204 15.75 -14.79 5.77
N ASP A 205 16.96 -15.08 5.31
CA ASP A 205 17.35 -14.86 3.92
C ASP A 205 16.87 -16.01 3.04
N TYR A 206 15.79 -15.78 2.29
CA TYR A 206 15.23 -16.82 1.42
C TYR A 206 16.18 -17.24 0.29
N THR A 207 17.19 -16.44 -0.03
CA THR A 207 18.18 -16.76 -1.07
C THR A 207 19.23 -17.76 -0.58
N ALA A 208 19.42 -17.86 0.73
CA ALA A 208 20.34 -18.80 1.36
C ALA A 208 19.62 -20.07 1.84
N THR A 209 18.40 -19.95 2.37
CA THR A 209 17.61 -21.10 2.85
C THR A 209 16.12 -20.80 2.76
N ALA A 210 15.32 -21.79 2.34
CA ALA A 210 13.88 -21.62 2.27
C ALA A 210 13.28 -21.41 3.67
N ALA A 211 12.37 -20.43 3.80
CA ALA A 211 11.83 -20.07 5.11
C ALA A 211 11.03 -21.20 5.76
N GLU A 212 10.35 -22.01 4.96
CA GLU A 212 9.61 -23.20 5.39
C GLU A 212 10.50 -24.33 5.91
N ASP A 213 11.81 -24.28 5.64
CA ASP A 213 12.74 -25.27 6.15
C ASP A 213 13.20 -24.93 7.58
N VAL A 214 13.28 -23.65 7.93
CA VAL A 214 13.87 -23.19 9.21
C VAL A 214 12.89 -22.61 10.21
N VAL A 215 11.72 -22.12 9.77
CA VAL A 215 10.69 -21.57 10.66
C VAL A 215 9.61 -22.59 10.94
N ARG A 216 9.15 -22.71 12.20
CA ARG A 216 7.97 -23.50 12.59
C ARG A 216 7.17 -22.81 13.69
N GLY A 217 5.88 -23.12 13.75
CA GLY A 217 5.02 -22.82 14.90
C GLY A 217 4.56 -21.38 15.03
N VAL A 218 4.51 -20.61 13.94
CA VAL A 218 4.08 -19.20 13.99
C VAL A 218 2.56 -19.09 14.23
N ASP A 219 2.12 -18.06 14.96
CA ASP A 219 0.70 -17.79 15.21
C ASP A 219 0.02 -17.20 13.98
N HIS A 220 0.68 -16.23 13.33
CA HIS A 220 0.14 -15.51 12.19
C HIS A 220 1.20 -15.40 11.09
N LEU A 221 0.80 -15.72 9.86
CA LEU A 221 1.62 -15.52 8.67
C LEU A 221 0.96 -14.51 7.75
N PHE A 222 1.68 -13.44 7.43
CA PHE A 222 1.28 -12.48 6.40
C PHE A 222 2.15 -12.71 5.16
N ASP A 223 1.50 -13.07 4.04
CA ASP A 223 2.21 -13.28 2.77
C ASP A 223 1.96 -12.09 1.83
N THR A 224 2.99 -11.26 1.67
CA THR A 224 2.96 -10.11 0.73
C THR A 224 3.58 -10.44 -0.62
N VAL A 225 4.01 -11.68 -0.87
CA VAL A 225 4.63 -12.12 -2.13
C VAL A 225 3.64 -12.94 -2.93
N GLY A 226 2.97 -13.91 -2.29
CA GLY A 226 2.03 -14.82 -2.95
C GLY A 226 2.65 -15.68 -4.05
N GLY A 227 1.90 -15.89 -5.14
CA GLY A 227 2.30 -16.71 -6.28
C GLY A 227 1.99 -18.22 -6.15
N PRO A 228 2.46 -19.05 -7.10
CA PRO A 228 2.06 -20.46 -7.25
C PRO A 228 2.55 -21.37 -6.11
N HIS A 229 3.47 -20.91 -5.28
CA HIS A 229 4.03 -21.69 -4.18
C HIS A 229 3.62 -21.18 -2.80
N GLY A 230 2.57 -20.35 -2.69
CA GLY A 230 2.09 -19.82 -1.40
C GLY A 230 1.77 -20.90 -0.37
N HIS A 231 1.26 -22.06 -0.82
CA HIS A 231 0.90 -23.21 0.02
C HIS A 231 2.08 -23.82 0.79
N ARG A 232 3.33 -23.56 0.39
CA ARG A 232 4.52 -24.08 1.10
C ARG A 232 4.58 -23.64 2.56
N PHE A 233 4.00 -22.50 2.88
CA PHE A 233 3.96 -21.95 4.22
C PHE A 233 2.95 -22.61 5.17
N LEU A 234 2.05 -23.47 4.67
CA LEU A 234 1.10 -24.19 5.54
C LEU A 234 1.82 -25.07 6.57
N THR A 235 3.05 -25.51 6.31
CA THR A 235 3.86 -26.32 7.22
C THR A 235 4.51 -25.51 8.35
N VAL A 236 4.50 -24.17 8.23
CA VAL A 236 5.16 -23.24 9.16
C VAL A 236 4.20 -22.75 10.24
N ILE A 237 2.91 -22.72 9.94
CA ILE A 237 1.87 -22.17 10.82
C ILE A 237 1.43 -23.24 11.82
N ARG A 238 1.32 -22.88 13.10
CA ARG A 238 0.81 -23.81 14.11
C ARG A 238 -0.69 -24.09 13.89
N ARG A 239 -1.16 -25.23 14.40
CA ARG A 239 -2.62 -25.48 14.48
C ARG A 239 -3.30 -24.38 15.29
N GLY A 240 -4.40 -23.84 14.76
CA GLY A 240 -5.11 -22.67 15.30
C GLY A 240 -4.48 -21.32 14.94
N GLY A 241 -3.44 -21.30 14.10
CA GLY A 241 -2.86 -20.07 13.56
C GLY A 241 -3.57 -19.59 12.30
N THR A 242 -3.13 -18.45 11.76
CA THR A 242 -3.74 -17.83 10.59
C THR A 242 -2.77 -17.64 9.44
N LEU A 243 -3.29 -17.77 8.22
CA LEU A 243 -2.63 -17.36 6.98
C LEU A 243 -3.38 -16.17 6.40
N SER A 244 -2.68 -15.06 6.17
CA SER A 244 -3.19 -13.83 5.58
C SER A 244 -2.51 -13.55 4.24
N PRO A 245 -3.09 -14.01 3.12
CA PRO A 245 -2.66 -13.62 1.80
C PRO A 245 -2.96 -12.13 1.56
N ILE A 246 -1.91 -11.32 1.48
CA ILE A 246 -2.01 -9.92 1.06
C ILE A 246 -1.95 -9.83 -0.47
N PHE A 247 -1.22 -10.75 -1.09
CA PHE A 247 -1.11 -10.88 -2.54
C PHE A 247 -1.71 -12.21 -3.03
N LEU A 248 -2.15 -12.23 -4.28
CA LEU A 248 -2.74 -13.42 -4.90
C LEU A 248 -1.72 -14.56 -4.97
N GLY A 249 -2.18 -15.78 -4.75
CA GLY A 249 -1.34 -16.98 -4.77
C GLY A 249 -2.14 -18.26 -4.58
N GLU A 250 -1.45 -19.39 -4.71
CA GLU A 250 -2.02 -20.72 -4.54
C GLU A 250 -1.78 -21.21 -3.11
N TYR A 251 -2.82 -21.21 -2.28
CA TYR A 251 -2.69 -21.49 -0.84
C TYR A 251 -3.43 -22.73 -0.34
N HIS A 252 -4.17 -23.44 -1.21
CA HIS A 252 -4.86 -24.71 -0.89
C HIS A 252 -5.76 -24.63 0.38
N PRO A 253 -6.90 -23.92 0.32
CA PRO A 253 -7.77 -23.67 1.47
C PRO A 253 -8.23 -24.92 2.22
N ASP A 254 -8.60 -25.98 1.49
CA ASP A 254 -9.04 -27.24 2.09
C ASP A 254 -7.93 -27.88 2.92
N ARG A 255 -6.69 -27.87 2.41
CA ARG A 255 -5.52 -28.41 3.12
C ARG A 255 -5.20 -27.60 4.37
N ALA A 256 -5.32 -26.27 4.32
CA ALA A 256 -5.12 -25.45 5.51
C ALA A 256 -6.16 -25.74 6.59
N ALA A 257 -7.42 -25.95 6.21
CA ALA A 257 -8.49 -26.30 7.14
C ALA A 257 -8.22 -27.65 7.83
N GLU A 258 -7.74 -28.66 7.11
CA GLU A 258 -7.30 -29.95 7.70
C GLU A 258 -6.20 -29.76 8.77
N LEU A 259 -5.25 -28.85 8.49
CA LEU A 259 -4.17 -28.46 9.41
C LEU A 259 -4.66 -27.56 10.56
N GLY A 260 -5.92 -27.12 10.53
CA GLY A 260 -6.52 -26.20 11.51
C GLY A 260 -5.99 -24.78 11.39
N ILE A 261 -5.64 -24.35 10.18
CA ILE A 261 -5.19 -23.00 9.85
C ILE A 261 -6.37 -22.21 9.28
N THR A 262 -6.59 -21.00 9.78
CA THR A 262 -7.64 -20.11 9.30
C THR A 262 -7.09 -19.14 8.27
N PHE A 263 -7.76 -19.03 7.13
CA PHE A 263 -7.49 -17.96 6.18
C PHE A 263 -8.15 -16.66 6.63
N VAL A 264 -7.38 -15.57 6.58
CA VAL A 264 -7.86 -14.22 6.82
C VAL A 264 -7.59 -13.41 5.56
N PHE A 265 -8.64 -13.17 4.78
CA PHE A 265 -8.60 -12.36 3.57
C PHE A 265 -9.25 -11.01 3.81
N GLY A 266 -8.79 -9.99 3.09
CA GLY A 266 -9.38 -8.65 3.16
C GLY A 266 -8.91 -7.79 2.00
N GLN A 267 -9.79 -6.89 1.56
CA GLN A 267 -9.44 -5.80 0.67
C GLN A 267 -9.28 -4.54 1.52
N VAL A 268 -8.11 -3.90 1.43
CA VAL A 268 -7.90 -2.61 2.08
C VAL A 268 -8.96 -1.60 1.63
N ARG A 269 -9.43 -0.77 2.56
CA ARG A 269 -10.36 0.32 2.28
C ARG A 269 -9.78 1.65 2.73
N SER A 270 -10.23 2.72 2.07
CA SER A 270 -9.91 4.10 2.44
C SER A 270 -10.43 4.40 3.86
N ASP A 271 -9.59 4.96 4.72
CA ASP A 271 -9.96 5.31 6.11
C ASP A 271 -9.03 6.39 6.68
N GLY A 272 -9.51 7.64 6.71
CA GLY A 272 -8.75 8.77 7.26
C GLY A 272 -8.47 8.67 8.77
N ALA A 273 -9.34 8.01 9.53
CA ALA A 273 -9.14 7.86 10.98
C ALA A 273 -8.00 6.88 11.29
N GLN A 274 -7.92 5.77 10.55
CA GLN A 274 -6.80 4.84 10.66
C GLN A 274 -5.49 5.44 10.15
N LEU A 275 -5.53 6.28 9.11
CA LEU A 275 -4.37 7.05 8.66
C LEU A 275 -3.89 8.05 9.71
N ALA A 276 -4.78 8.71 10.44
CA ALA A 276 -4.40 9.58 11.56
C ALA A 276 -3.62 8.81 12.64
N GLU A 277 -3.97 7.55 12.88
CA GLU A 277 -3.28 6.69 13.83
C GLU A 277 -1.89 6.27 13.34
N LEU A 278 -1.74 6.02 12.04
CA LEU A 278 -0.44 5.81 11.41
C LEU A 278 0.42 7.08 11.45
N ALA A 279 -0.16 8.25 11.22
CA ALA A 279 0.52 9.54 11.34
C ALA A 279 1.05 9.76 12.77
N ARG A 280 0.23 9.48 13.79
CA ARG A 280 0.64 9.57 15.20
C ARG A 280 1.80 8.63 15.53
N LEU A 281 1.83 7.43 14.95
CA LEU A 281 2.96 6.50 15.11
C LEU A 281 4.22 7.01 14.41
N ALA A 282 4.09 7.62 13.23
CA ALA A 282 5.21 8.23 12.52
C ALA A 282 5.82 9.41 13.31
N ASP A 283 4.98 10.33 13.80
CA ASP A 283 5.43 11.47 14.62
C ASP A 283 6.10 11.03 15.94
N ALA A 284 5.69 9.88 16.49
CA ALA A 284 6.31 9.28 17.65
C ALA A 284 7.61 8.49 17.33
N GLY A 285 8.06 8.48 16.07
CA GLY A 285 9.24 7.72 15.62
C GLY A 285 9.04 6.19 15.64
N ARG A 286 7.80 5.73 15.76
CA ARG A 286 7.43 4.30 15.83
C ARG A 286 7.01 3.72 14.48
N LEU A 287 6.98 4.55 13.44
CA LEU A 287 6.74 4.15 12.07
C LEU A 287 7.71 4.88 11.14
N ARG A 288 8.51 4.12 10.39
CA ARG A 288 9.42 4.61 9.35
C ARG A 288 8.99 4.07 8.00
N VAL A 289 9.10 4.89 6.97
CA VAL A 289 8.74 4.56 5.59
C VAL A 289 9.99 4.18 4.82
N GLY A 290 10.01 2.99 4.22
CA GLY A 290 11.02 2.64 3.23
C GLY A 290 10.64 3.22 1.87
N VAL A 291 11.52 4.01 1.25
CA VAL A 291 11.35 4.50 -0.13
C VAL A 291 12.44 3.86 -1.00
N ASP A 292 12.02 3.08 -1.99
CA ASP A 292 12.90 2.42 -2.95
C ASP A 292 13.44 3.42 -3.97
N SER A 293 12.53 4.20 -4.56
CA SER A 293 12.85 5.12 -5.63
C SER A 293 11.78 6.20 -5.76
N VAL A 294 12.22 7.37 -6.23
CA VAL A 294 11.38 8.54 -6.47
C VAL A 294 11.55 8.95 -7.92
N PHE A 295 10.45 9.10 -8.64
CA PHE A 295 10.43 9.55 -10.03
C PHE A 295 9.61 10.84 -10.15
N PRO A 296 9.96 11.77 -11.05
CA PRO A 296 9.04 12.83 -11.43
C PRO A 296 7.71 12.26 -11.96
N LEU A 297 6.59 12.98 -11.80
CA LEU A 297 5.28 12.57 -12.34
C LEU A 297 5.35 12.26 -13.83
N ALA A 298 6.10 13.06 -14.60
CA ALA A 298 6.31 12.87 -16.02
C ALA A 298 6.97 11.52 -16.38
N ASP A 299 7.70 10.91 -15.43
CA ASP A 299 8.40 9.63 -15.57
C ASP A 299 7.59 8.45 -15.00
N ALA A 300 6.26 8.57 -14.87
CA ALA A 300 5.39 7.51 -14.35
C ALA A 300 5.56 6.16 -15.08
N ALA A 301 5.83 6.17 -16.38
CA ALA A 301 6.17 4.95 -17.14
C ALA A 301 7.40 4.24 -16.57
N LYS A 302 8.50 4.98 -16.32
CA LYS A 302 9.73 4.42 -15.73
C LYS A 302 9.51 3.91 -14.31
N ALA A 303 8.67 4.59 -13.52
CA ALA A 303 8.31 4.13 -12.19
C ALA A 303 7.56 2.78 -12.24
N HIS A 304 6.67 2.60 -13.22
CA HIS A 304 5.98 1.33 -13.47
C HIS A 304 6.94 0.23 -13.95
N GLU A 305 7.87 0.54 -14.85
CA GLU A 305 8.93 -0.39 -15.28
C GLU A 305 9.79 -0.85 -14.09
N ARG A 306 10.17 0.07 -13.20
CA ARG A 306 10.90 -0.25 -11.96
C ARG A 306 10.09 -1.17 -11.04
N ALA A 307 8.77 -0.94 -10.93
CA ALA A 307 7.89 -1.78 -10.12
C ALA A 307 7.78 -3.21 -10.66
N GLU A 308 7.71 -3.37 -11.99
CA GLU A 308 7.61 -4.68 -12.65
C GLU A 308 8.86 -5.55 -12.48
N GLN A 309 10.03 -4.95 -12.26
CA GLN A 309 11.26 -5.68 -11.90
C GLN A 309 11.19 -6.36 -10.53
N GLY A 310 10.21 -5.98 -9.69
CA GLY A 310 10.04 -6.49 -8.35
C GLY A 310 11.18 -6.10 -7.40
N HIS A 311 11.35 -6.88 -6.33
CA HIS A 311 12.56 -6.79 -5.51
C HIS A 311 12.83 -5.40 -4.89
N ILE A 312 11.77 -4.63 -4.62
CA ILE A 312 11.84 -3.27 -4.06
C ILE A 312 12.08 -3.29 -2.54
N GLN A 313 12.70 -2.22 -2.02
CA GLN A 313 12.72 -1.94 -0.58
C GLN A 313 11.70 -0.84 -0.25
N GLY A 314 10.54 -1.22 0.28
CA GLY A 314 9.47 -0.30 0.62
C GLY A 314 8.68 0.18 -0.60
N LYS A 315 8.64 1.49 -0.85
CA LYS A 315 7.67 2.15 -1.75
C LYS A 315 8.34 2.88 -2.91
N ILE A 316 7.69 2.84 -4.07
CA ILE A 316 8.00 3.70 -5.21
C ILE A 316 7.03 4.88 -5.17
N VAL A 317 7.55 6.09 -5.35
CA VAL A 317 6.78 7.33 -5.23
C VAL A 317 7.01 8.23 -6.45
N LEU A 318 5.94 8.87 -6.91
CA LEU A 318 6.00 9.94 -7.91
C LEU A 318 6.02 11.29 -7.20
N ARG A 319 7.02 12.12 -7.51
CA ARG A 319 7.08 13.54 -7.11
C ARG A 319 6.33 14.37 -8.15
N VAL A 320 5.37 15.15 -7.70
CA VAL A 320 4.48 15.95 -8.55
C VAL A 320 4.88 17.43 -8.53
N ALA A 321 5.17 17.98 -7.34
CA ALA A 321 5.61 19.36 -7.13
C ALA A 321 6.90 19.44 -6.30
#